data_AF-A0A967KHJ6-F1
#
_entry.id   AF-A0A967KHJ6-F1
#
_cell.length_a   1.000
_cell.length_b   1.000
_cell.length_c   1.000
_cell.angle_alpha   90.00
_cell.angle_beta   90.00
_cell.angle_gamma   90.00
#
_symmetry.space_group_name_H-M   'P 1'
#
loop_
_entity.id
_entity.type
_entity.pdbx_description
1 polymer ?
#
loop_
_entity_poly.entity_id
_entity_poly.type
_entity_poly.pdbx_seq_one_letter_code
_entity_poly.pdbx_strand_id
1 'polypeptide(L)'
;MIARPRIRTRRLPESADSLPSSLHPVVRRVLLARGVTAPDHLELGLGGLLGPASLSGLQSAARMLADAVRDDREIMVVGDFDADGATGTA
;
A
#
# COMPACT_ATOMS: atom_id res chain seq x y z
N MET A 1 23.50 -14.71 16.92
CA MET A 1 23.14 -15.99 16.27
C MET A 1 21.92 -15.72 15.39
N ILE A 2 22.09 -15.63 14.07
CA ILE A 2 20.96 -15.28 13.18
C ILE A 2 20.06 -16.52 13.04
N ALA A 3 18.78 -16.38 13.36
CA ALA A 3 17.80 -17.45 13.22
C ALA A 3 17.76 -17.94 11.76
N ARG A 4 17.69 -19.25 11.55
CA ARG A 4 17.60 -19.82 10.20
C ARG A 4 16.30 -19.34 9.52
N PRO A 5 16.35 -18.90 8.24
CA PRO A 5 15.16 -18.49 7.52
C PRO A 5 14.13 -19.61 7.47
N ARG A 6 12.88 -19.32 7.87
CA ARG A 6 11.78 -20.27 7.76
C ARG A 6 11.18 -20.18 6.36
N ILE A 7 11.43 -21.19 5.53
CA ILE A 7 10.81 -21.30 4.20
C ILE A 7 9.35 -21.73 4.37
N ARG A 8 8.42 -20.92 3.87
CA ARG A 8 6.99 -21.26 3.84
C ARG A 8 6.54 -21.42 2.39
N THR A 9 6.07 -22.62 2.05
CA THR A 9 5.39 -22.87 0.77
C THR A 9 3.98 -22.31 0.86
N ARG A 10 3.62 -21.44 -0.10
CA ARG A 10 2.25 -20.92 -0.23
C ARG A 10 1.44 -21.85 -1.13
N ARG A 11 0.24 -22.23 -0.68
CA ARG A 11 -0.70 -23.00 -1.52
C ARG A 11 -1.31 -22.09 -2.56
N LEU A 12 -1.70 -22.68 -3.69
CA LEU A 12 -2.50 -21.98 -4.68
C LEU A 12 -3.94 -21.83 -4.15
N PRO A 13 -4.63 -20.73 -4.47
CA PRO A 13 -6.03 -20.56 -4.14
C PRO A 13 -6.86 -21.65 -4.83
N GLU A 14 -7.90 -22.14 -4.15
CA GLU A 14 -8.87 -23.11 -4.70
C GLU A 14 -9.93 -22.42 -5.57
N SER A 15 -10.08 -21.09 -5.42
CA SER A 15 -10.99 -20.26 -6.20
C SER A 15 -10.52 -20.06 -7.64
N ALA A 16 -11.48 -19.90 -8.56
CA ALA A 16 -11.20 -19.51 -9.93
C ALA A 16 -10.48 -18.15 -9.99
N ASP A 17 -9.60 -18.00 -10.98
CA ASP A 17 -8.90 -16.76 -11.29
C ASP A 17 -9.19 -16.31 -12.73
N SER A 18 -9.00 -15.03 -12.99
CA SER A 18 -9.19 -14.40 -14.31
C SER A 18 -7.88 -13.84 -14.86
N LEU A 19 -6.72 -14.33 -14.39
CA LEU A 19 -5.44 -13.84 -14.87
C LEU A 19 -5.23 -14.15 -16.35
N PRO A 20 -4.59 -13.25 -17.12
CA PRO A 20 -4.37 -13.45 -18.54
C PRO A 20 -3.58 -14.74 -18.82
N SER A 21 -4.03 -15.51 -19.81
CA SER A 21 -3.33 -16.71 -20.28
C SER A 21 -1.99 -16.39 -20.97
N SER A 22 -1.77 -15.12 -21.34
CA SER A 22 -0.50 -14.62 -21.89
C SER A 22 0.63 -14.55 -20.86
N LEU A 23 0.32 -14.63 -19.56
CA LEU A 23 1.35 -14.67 -18.51
C LEU A 23 2.10 -16.00 -18.54
N HIS A 24 3.43 -15.93 -18.37
CA HIS A 24 4.25 -17.13 -18.26
C HIS A 24 3.77 -18.03 -17.10
N PRO A 25 3.69 -19.37 -17.26
CA PRO A 25 3.11 -20.27 -16.27
C PRO A 25 3.71 -20.15 -14.87
N VAL A 26 5.02 -19.91 -14.79
CA VAL A 26 5.72 -19.71 -13.51
C VAL A 26 5.30 -18.39 -12.85
N VAL A 27 5.18 -17.30 -13.61
CA VAL A 27 4.75 -15.99 -13.09
C VAL A 27 3.32 -16.08 -12.59
N ARG A 28 2.44 -16.69 -13.38
CA ARG A 28 1.03 -16.92 -13.01
C ARG A 28 0.92 -17.70 -11.70
N ARG A 29 1.68 -18.79 -11.54
CA ARG A 29 1.73 -19.58 -10.29
C ARG A 29 2.17 -18.75 -9.08
N VAL A 30 3.18 -17.88 -9.26
CA VAL A 30 3.73 -17.03 -8.19
C VAL A 30 2.75 -15.94 -7.77
N LEU A 31 2.02 -15.34 -8.72
CA LEU A 31 0.99 -14.32 -8.49
C LEU A 31 -0.22 -14.90 -7.77
N LEU A 32 -0.74 -16.04 -8.23
CA LEU A 32 -1.85 -16.74 -7.57
C LEU A 32 -1.51 -17.12 -6.13
N ALA A 33 -0.30 -17.64 -5.89
CA ALA A 33 0.18 -17.94 -4.54
C ALA A 33 0.33 -16.69 -3.63
N ARG A 34 0.25 -15.47 -4.19
CA ARG A 34 0.22 -14.20 -3.47
C ARG A 34 -1.18 -13.58 -3.37
N GLY A 35 -2.22 -14.24 -3.88
CA GLY A 35 -3.59 -13.74 -3.88
C GLY A 35 -3.91 -12.77 -5.02
N VAL A 36 -3.03 -12.66 -6.01
CA VAL A 36 -3.30 -11.90 -7.23
C VAL A 36 -4.07 -12.81 -8.17
N THR A 37 -5.37 -12.58 -8.34
CA THR A 37 -6.31 -13.47 -9.05
C THR A 37 -7.03 -12.81 -10.22
N ALA A 38 -6.91 -11.49 -10.39
CA ALA A 38 -7.57 -10.74 -11.44
C ALA A 38 -6.58 -9.76 -12.12
N PRO A 39 -6.81 -9.38 -13.39
CA PRO A 39 -5.98 -8.40 -14.09
C PRO A 39 -5.85 -7.08 -13.33
N ASP A 40 -6.94 -6.59 -12.73
CA ASP A 40 -6.96 -5.31 -12.00
C ASP A 40 -6.03 -5.30 -10.78
N HIS A 41 -5.67 -6.48 -10.24
CA HIS A 41 -4.69 -6.58 -9.14
C HIS A 41 -3.24 -6.34 -9.62
N LEU A 42 -3.03 -6.27 -10.93
CA LEU A 42 -1.74 -5.95 -11.57
C LEU A 42 -1.63 -4.45 -11.93
N GLU A 43 -2.67 -3.67 -11.67
CA GLU A 43 -2.64 -2.22 -11.87
C GLU A 43 -1.66 -1.58 -10.88
N LEU A 44 -0.64 -0.92 -11.43
CA LEU A 44 0.39 -0.21 -10.66
C LEU A 44 0.12 1.30 -10.57
N GLY A 45 -0.90 1.78 -11.27
CA GLY A 45 -1.33 3.17 -11.21
C GLY A 45 -1.99 3.50 -9.87
N LEU A 46 -2.00 4.79 -9.54
CA LEU A 46 -2.63 5.27 -8.30
C LEU A 46 -4.17 5.28 -8.36
N GLY A 47 -4.76 5.00 -9.53
CA GLY A 47 -6.23 5.02 -9.73
C GLY A 47 -7.00 4.00 -8.88
N GLY A 48 -6.34 2.95 -8.40
CA GLY A 48 -6.91 1.96 -7.49
C GLY A 48 -6.80 2.33 -6.00
N LEU A 49 -6.16 3.45 -5.65
CA LEU A 49 -6.07 3.88 -4.26
C LEU A 49 -7.45 4.35 -3.75
N LEU A 50 -7.71 4.08 -2.47
CA LEU A 50 -8.87 4.66 -1.80
C LEU A 50 -8.78 6.18 -1.84
N GLY A 51 -9.89 6.82 -2.20
CA GLY A 51 -9.96 8.27 -2.25
C GLY A 51 -9.67 8.88 -0.87
N PRO A 52 -8.94 10.01 -0.78
CA PRO A 52 -8.52 10.58 0.50
C PRO A 52 -9.69 10.90 1.42
N ALA A 53 -10.88 11.19 0.87
CA ALA A 53 -12.10 11.44 1.64
C ALA A 53 -12.54 10.27 2.54
N SER A 54 -12.08 9.03 2.29
CA SER A 54 -12.36 7.89 3.17
C SER A 54 -11.47 7.85 4.41
N LEU A 55 -10.41 8.67 4.47
CA LEU A 55 -9.53 8.74 5.63
C LEU A 55 -10.22 9.54 6.74
N SER A 56 -10.49 8.87 7.86
CA SER A 56 -11.17 9.46 9.01
C SER A 56 -10.46 10.74 9.48
N GLY A 57 -11.23 11.80 9.72
CA GLY A 57 -10.71 13.08 10.22
C GLY A 57 -9.96 13.94 9.19
N LEU A 58 -9.70 13.44 7.97
CA LEU A 58 -8.85 14.15 7.00
C LEU A 58 -9.34 15.56 6.69
N GLN A 59 -10.64 15.74 6.47
CA GLN A 59 -11.21 17.06 6.15
C GLN A 59 -11.00 18.08 7.29
N SER A 60 -11.11 17.64 8.55
CA SER A 60 -10.89 18.51 9.71
C SER A 60 -9.41 18.88 9.84
N ALA A 61 -8.53 17.88 9.74
CA ALA A 61 -7.08 18.08 9.83
C ALA A 61 -6.55 18.99 8.69
N ALA A 62 -7.01 18.78 7.45
CA ALA A 62 -6.62 19.59 6.31
C ALA A 62 -7.03 21.07 6.48
N ARG A 63 -8.23 21.34 7.01
CA ARG A 63 -8.66 22.72 7.32
C ARG A 63 -7.82 23.34 8.41
N MET A 64 -7.58 22.61 9.51
CA MET A 64 -6.73 23.08 10.61
C MET A 64 -5.33 23.47 10.13
N LEU A 65 -4.71 22.63 9.29
CA LEU A 65 -3.40 22.93 8.69
C LEU A 65 -3.48 24.12 7.74
N ALA A 66 -4.51 24.20 6.88
CA ALA A 66 -4.68 25.32 5.96
C ALA A 66 -4.89 26.65 6.68
N ASP A 67 -5.60 26.65 7.82
CA ASP A 67 -5.77 27.83 8.68
C ASP A 67 -4.45 28.20 9.37
N ALA A 68 -3.70 27.22 9.91
CA ALA A 68 -2.40 27.44 10.52
C ALA A 68 -1.38 28.06 9.55
N VAL A 69 -1.37 27.61 8.29
CA VAL A 69 -0.54 28.20 7.22
C VAL A 69 -0.98 29.62 6.88
N ARG A 70 -2.29 29.88 6.78
CA ARG A 70 -2.83 31.23 6.50
C ARG A 70 -2.52 32.23 7.60
N ASP A 71 -2.49 31.76 8.84
CA ASP A 71 -2.24 32.56 10.04
C ASP A 71 -0.74 32.63 10.43
N ASP A 72 0.17 32.09 9.60
CA ASP A 72 1.62 32.04 9.85
C ASP A 72 2.00 31.42 11.22
N ARG A 73 1.34 30.32 11.57
CA ARG A 73 1.60 29.61 12.83
C ARG A 73 2.79 28.68 12.68
N GLU A 74 3.52 28.47 13.78
CA GLU A 74 4.56 27.44 13.85
C GLU A 74 3.95 26.04 13.75
N ILE A 75 4.50 25.20 12.86
CA ILE A 75 4.08 23.81 12.64
C ILE A 75 5.28 22.90 12.88
N MET A 76 5.15 22.00 13.86
CA MET A 76 6.13 20.94 14.11
C MET A 76 5.62 19.63 13.52
N VAL A 77 6.42 19.01 12.66
CA VAL A 77 6.14 17.69 12.07
C VAL A 77 6.99 16.64 12.79
N VAL A 78 6.36 15.63 13.38
CA VAL A 78 7.02 14.56 14.15
C VAL A 78 6.71 13.21 13.51
N GLY A 79 7.75 12.43 13.21
CA GLY A 79 7.66 11.12 12.58
C GLY A 79 8.32 10.03 13.41
N ASP A 80 8.02 8.77 13.09
CA ASP A 80 8.71 7.62 13.67
C ASP A 80 10.13 7.45 13.08
N PHE A 81 10.99 6.74 13.80
CA PHE A 81 12.38 6.45 13.43
C PHE A 81 12.48 5.22 12.50
N ASP A 82 11.64 5.16 11.47
CA ASP A 82 11.79 4.20 10.39
C ASP A 82 11.70 4.89 9.03
N ALA A 83 11.88 4.11 7.96
CA ALA A 83 11.88 4.67 6.62
C ALA A 83 10.54 5.31 6.26
N ASP A 84 9.42 4.73 6.70
CA ASP A 84 8.09 5.26 6.42
C ASP A 84 7.89 6.60 7.12
N GLY A 85 8.17 6.66 8.43
CA GLY A 85 8.10 7.88 9.24
C GLY A 85 9.05 8.98 8.75
N ALA A 86 10.28 8.62 8.37
CA ALA A 86 11.23 9.58 7.83
C ALA A 86 10.78 10.13 6.46
N THR A 87 10.24 9.28 5.57
CA THR A 87 9.71 9.75 4.28
C THR A 87 8.41 10.53 4.39
N GLY A 88 7.60 10.25 5.42
CA GLY A 88 6.34 10.96 5.67
C GLY A 88 6.52 12.37 6.25
N THR A 89 7.70 12.67 6.80
CA THR A 89 7.97 13.95 7.50
C THR A 89 8.92 14.90 6.77
N ALA A 90 9.64 14.43 5.75
CA ALA A 90 10.56 15.23 4.93
C ALA A 90 9.84 15.98 3.80
#